data_AF-A0A952DZ85-F1
#
_entry.id   AF-A0A952DZ85-F1
#
_cell.length_a   1.000
_cell.length_b   1.000
_cell.length_c   1.000
_cell.angle_alpha   90.00
_cell.angle_beta   90.00
_cell.angle_gamma   90.00
#
_symmetry.space_group_name_H-M   'P 1'
#
loop_
_entity.id
_entity.type
_entity.pdbx_description
1 polymer ?
#
loop_
_entity_poly.entity_id
_entity_poly.type
_entity_poly.pdbx_seq_one_letter_code
_entity_poly.pdbx_strand_id
1 'polypeptide(L)'
;MRTVLICVVCVLAILAGCATTEQVAKKGEIRQYVDADNGRWLIHDMNRPAPAVVTPGTTSTARRAGTAPSDAVVLFDGTDLSKWTDSKGGRTKWIMGEGYMECVKGSGYIQSRREFGSCQLHVEFATPSTVKGSSQGRGNSGVFLMGQYEVQVLDSYNNRTYADGQCSALYGRAVPLANSSRGPGQWQSYDIIFHRPTFKGDKVAKKATFTVLHNGVVVHDHVVLQGGTDWRGGHAISDYVPHEDKGPISLQDHGNPVRYRNIWVRELAD
;
A
#
# COMPACT_ATOMS: atom_id res chain seq x y z
N MET A 1 93.96 61.20 -26.48
CA MET A 1 92.99 60.28 -27.11
C MET A 1 92.66 59.18 -26.12
N ARG A 2 91.36 58.90 -26.00
CA ARG A 2 90.64 57.84 -25.25
C ARG A 2 91.47 56.66 -24.75
N THR A 3 91.21 56.20 -23.52
CA THR A 3 90.44 54.96 -23.27
C THR A 3 89.99 54.94 -21.80
N VAL A 4 88.68 54.81 -21.60
CA VAL A 4 87.99 54.66 -20.31
C VAL A 4 87.88 53.16 -20.05
N LEU A 5 88.28 52.68 -18.87
CA LEU A 5 88.04 51.31 -18.43
C LEU A 5 87.03 51.33 -17.27
N ILE A 6 85.80 50.92 -17.56
CA ILE A 6 84.72 50.75 -16.60
C ILE A 6 84.84 49.33 -16.03
N CYS A 7 85.21 49.20 -14.76
CA CYS A 7 85.06 47.95 -14.01
C CYS A 7 83.65 47.89 -13.42
N VAL A 8 82.84 46.98 -13.95
CA VAL A 8 81.50 46.65 -13.43
C VAL A 8 81.65 45.77 -12.19
N VAL A 9 81.17 46.26 -11.04
CA VAL A 9 81.04 45.47 -9.82
C VAL A 9 79.70 44.73 -9.87
N CYS A 10 79.73 43.41 -10.03
CA CYS A 10 78.55 42.56 -9.90
C CYS A 10 78.23 42.33 -8.42
N VAL A 11 77.20 43.00 -7.91
CA VAL A 11 76.62 42.72 -6.59
C VAL A 11 75.67 41.53 -6.72
N LEU A 12 76.10 40.36 -6.23
CA LEU A 12 75.26 39.19 -6.05
C LEU A 12 74.36 39.40 -4.83
N ALA A 13 73.12 39.80 -5.05
CA ALA A 13 72.08 39.84 -4.01
C ALA A 13 71.58 38.41 -3.76
N ILE A 14 71.94 37.85 -2.60
CA ILE A 14 71.38 36.57 -2.11
C ILE A 14 69.98 36.87 -1.57
N LEU A 15 68.95 36.62 -2.39
CA LEU A 15 67.56 36.61 -1.94
C LEU A 15 67.31 35.30 -1.19
N ALA A 16 67.36 35.35 0.14
CA ALA A 16 66.87 34.27 1.00
C ALA A 16 65.34 34.20 0.88
N GLY A 17 64.85 33.31 0.02
CA GLY A 17 63.43 33.00 -0.07
C GLY A 17 62.97 32.24 1.17
N CYS A 18 62.30 32.93 2.10
CA CYS A 18 61.51 32.29 3.14
C CYS A 18 60.34 31.55 2.47
N ALA A 19 60.51 30.24 2.24
CA ALA A 19 59.40 29.37 1.87
C ALA A 19 58.51 29.17 3.10
N THR A 20 57.46 29.99 3.24
CA THR A 20 56.36 29.68 4.14
C THR A 20 55.56 28.53 3.54
N THR A 21 55.78 27.32 4.04
CA THR A 21 54.84 26.21 3.79
C THR A 21 53.54 26.54 4.48
N GLU A 22 52.53 27.00 3.74
CA GLU A 22 51.15 26.98 4.21
C GLU A 22 50.77 25.52 4.48
N GLN A 23 50.72 25.15 5.75
CA GLN A 23 50.02 23.93 6.16
C GLN A 23 48.55 24.16 5.88
N VAL A 24 48.06 23.63 4.76
CA VAL A 24 46.63 23.49 4.52
C VAL A 24 46.07 22.64 5.66
N ALA A 25 45.33 23.26 6.57
CA ALA A 25 44.66 22.56 7.65
C ALA A 25 43.79 21.45 7.03
N LYS A 26 44.10 20.19 7.36
CA LYS A 26 43.24 19.05 6.98
C LYS A 26 41.85 19.35 7.53
N LYS A 27 40.90 19.64 6.64
CA LYS A 27 39.49 19.79 6.99
C LYS A 27 39.10 18.53 7.76
N GLY A 28 38.69 18.68 9.02
CA GLY A 28 38.35 17.54 9.88
C GLY A 28 37.34 16.63 9.19
N GLU A 29 37.49 15.32 9.37
CA GLU A 29 36.59 14.33 8.78
C GLU A 29 35.15 14.62 9.23
N ILE A 30 34.25 14.95 8.30
CA ILE A 30 32.85 15.21 8.60
C ILE A 30 32.18 13.86 8.85
N ARG A 31 31.81 13.59 10.11
CA ARG A 31 31.02 12.41 10.49
C ARG A 31 29.58 12.82 10.72
N GLN A 32 28.68 12.24 9.93
CA GLN A 32 27.25 12.46 10.02
C GLN A 32 26.56 11.16 10.42
N TYR A 33 25.52 11.29 11.24
CA TYR A 33 24.75 10.17 11.76
C TYR A 33 23.28 10.32 11.38
N VAL A 34 22.58 9.19 11.27
CA VAL A 34 21.15 9.10 11.03
C VAL A 34 20.51 8.28 12.14
N ASP A 35 19.43 8.79 12.71
CA ASP A 35 18.60 8.06 13.66
C ASP A 35 17.60 7.17 12.88
N ALA A 36 17.45 5.93 13.31
CA ALA A 36 16.51 4.95 12.78
C ALA A 36 15.87 4.17 13.94
N ASP A 37 14.82 3.40 13.66
CA ASP A 37 14.08 2.65 14.68
C ASP A 37 14.96 1.68 15.50
N ASN A 38 16.05 1.19 14.90
CA ASN A 38 17.01 0.29 15.52
C ASN A 38 18.29 0.97 16.05
N GLY A 39 18.27 2.30 16.18
CA GLY A 39 19.35 3.09 16.77
C GLY A 39 19.95 4.13 15.83
N ARG A 40 21.06 4.70 16.28
CA ARG A 40 21.77 5.78 15.59
C ARG A 40 22.99 5.22 14.85
N TRP A 41 23.09 5.51 13.56
CA TRP A 41 24.09 4.92 12.67
C TRP A 41 24.92 5.99 11.99
N LEU A 42 26.20 5.72 11.75
CA LEU A 42 27.00 6.56 10.87
C LEU A 42 26.45 6.43 9.42
N ILE A 43 26.49 7.51 8.64
CA ILE A 43 26.16 7.40 7.21
C ILE A 43 27.12 6.40 6.55
N HIS A 44 26.57 5.44 5.82
CA HIS A 44 27.27 4.29 5.20
C HIS A 44 27.89 3.28 6.20
N ASP A 45 27.38 3.20 7.44
CA ASP A 45 27.80 2.17 8.39
C ASP A 45 27.39 0.76 7.93
N MET A 46 28.38 -0.08 7.62
CA MET A 46 28.16 -1.48 7.21
C MET A 46 27.63 -2.37 8.34
N ASN A 47 27.67 -1.92 9.60
CA ASN A 47 27.08 -2.66 10.72
C ASN A 47 25.59 -2.35 10.90
N ARG A 48 25.03 -1.35 10.19
CA ARG A 48 23.60 -1.08 10.22
C ARG A 48 22.85 -2.31 9.66
N PRO A 49 21.85 -2.85 10.38
CA PRO A 49 21.09 -4.00 9.92
C PRO A 49 20.53 -3.79 8.51
N ALA A 50 20.85 -4.71 7.61
CA ALA A 50 20.30 -4.71 6.26
C ALA A 50 18.81 -5.06 6.28
N PRO A 51 18.00 -4.50 5.36
CA PRO A 51 16.61 -4.93 5.17
C PRO A 51 16.52 -6.42 4.84
N ALA A 52 15.40 -7.05 5.20
CA ALA A 52 15.12 -8.41 4.79
C ALA A 52 15.05 -8.51 3.26
N VAL A 53 15.66 -9.56 2.68
CA VAL A 53 15.60 -9.83 1.25
C VAL A 53 14.24 -10.46 0.92
N VAL A 54 13.52 -9.86 -0.03
CA VAL A 54 12.22 -10.35 -0.51
C VAL A 54 12.33 -10.64 -2.01
N THR A 55 11.98 -11.87 -2.41
CA THR A 55 11.81 -12.19 -3.83
C THR A 55 10.45 -11.65 -4.28
N PRO A 56 10.40 -10.75 -5.27
CA PRO A 56 9.13 -10.19 -5.73
C PRO A 56 8.29 -11.25 -6.44
N GLY A 57 6.97 -11.06 -6.40
CA GLY A 57 6.06 -11.81 -7.24
C GLY A 57 5.99 -11.26 -8.67
N THR A 58 5.22 -11.94 -9.52
CA THR A 58 4.90 -11.48 -10.88
C THR A 58 3.69 -10.54 -10.86
N THR A 59 3.64 -9.61 -11.82
CA THR A 59 2.57 -8.63 -11.91
C THR A 59 1.27 -9.22 -12.45
N SER A 60 0.17 -8.74 -11.88
CA SER A 60 -1.18 -9.11 -12.30
C SER A 60 -1.55 -8.46 -13.63
N THR A 61 -2.24 -9.22 -14.49
CA THR A 61 -2.77 -8.73 -15.77
C THR A 61 -4.24 -9.11 -15.91
N ALA A 62 -4.94 -8.50 -16.86
CA ALA A 62 -6.34 -8.85 -17.14
C ALA A 62 -6.54 -10.32 -17.51
N ARG A 63 -5.49 -11.02 -17.99
CA ARG A 63 -5.57 -12.42 -18.45
C ARG A 63 -4.96 -13.41 -17.47
N ARG A 64 -3.89 -13.01 -16.77
CA ARG A 64 -3.10 -13.89 -15.91
C ARG A 64 -2.96 -13.26 -14.53
N ALA A 65 -3.27 -14.06 -13.51
CA ALA A 65 -3.03 -13.70 -12.12
C ALA A 65 -1.53 -13.45 -11.87
N GLY A 66 -1.22 -12.46 -11.06
CA GLY A 66 0.13 -12.27 -10.53
C GLY A 66 0.53 -13.38 -9.55
N THR A 67 1.66 -13.19 -8.89
CA THR A 67 2.04 -14.05 -7.75
C THR A 67 2.42 -13.18 -6.56
N ALA A 68 2.33 -13.76 -5.37
CA ALA A 68 2.75 -13.08 -4.14
C ALA A 68 4.28 -12.97 -4.05
N PRO A 69 4.82 -11.94 -3.37
CA PRO A 69 6.21 -11.91 -2.96
C PRO A 69 6.49 -12.96 -1.86
N SER A 70 7.76 -13.32 -1.69
CA SER A 70 8.18 -14.46 -0.86
C SER A 70 7.86 -14.35 0.63
N ASP A 71 7.65 -13.14 1.14
CA ASP A 71 7.32 -12.87 2.54
C ASP A 71 5.82 -12.64 2.77
N ALA A 72 5.00 -12.72 1.73
CA ALA A 72 3.56 -12.51 1.86
C ALA A 72 2.86 -13.74 2.42
N VAL A 73 1.82 -13.48 3.20
CA VAL A 73 0.79 -14.45 3.51
C VAL A 73 -0.15 -14.53 2.32
N VAL A 74 -0.05 -15.60 1.54
CA VAL A 74 -1.02 -15.90 0.49
C VAL A 74 -2.34 -16.28 1.15
N LEU A 75 -3.40 -15.49 0.97
CA LEU A 75 -4.76 -15.82 1.43
C LEU A 75 -5.51 -16.64 0.40
N PHE A 76 -5.22 -16.45 -0.89
CA PHE A 76 -5.83 -17.24 -1.97
C PHE A 76 -5.00 -17.17 -3.26
N ASP A 77 -4.60 -18.32 -3.78
CA ASP A 77 -3.83 -18.49 -5.02
C ASP A 77 -4.58 -19.30 -6.09
N GLY A 78 -5.83 -19.69 -5.83
CA GLY A 78 -6.65 -20.46 -6.74
C GLY A 78 -6.78 -21.95 -6.41
N THR A 79 -6.14 -22.46 -5.35
CA THR A 79 -6.20 -23.89 -5.02
C THR A 79 -7.39 -24.28 -4.15
N ASP A 80 -7.67 -23.52 -3.10
CA ASP A 80 -8.69 -23.85 -2.10
C ASP A 80 -9.09 -22.65 -1.23
N LEU A 81 -10.14 -22.84 -0.42
CA LEU A 81 -10.67 -21.85 0.52
C LEU A 81 -10.26 -22.12 1.97
N SER A 82 -9.21 -22.91 2.22
CA SER A 82 -8.82 -23.34 3.58
C SER A 82 -8.50 -22.18 4.51
N LYS A 83 -8.04 -21.06 3.95
CA LYS A 83 -7.68 -19.83 4.68
C LYS A 83 -8.87 -18.91 4.95
N TRP A 84 -10.08 -19.31 4.54
CA TRP A 84 -11.29 -18.52 4.64
C TRP A 84 -12.38 -19.24 5.46
N THR A 85 -13.25 -18.45 6.09
CA THR A 85 -14.46 -18.89 6.77
C THR A 85 -15.64 -18.04 6.36
N ASP A 86 -16.85 -18.47 6.72
CA ASP A 86 -17.97 -17.53 6.83
C ASP A 86 -17.73 -16.53 7.98
N SER A 87 -18.61 -15.54 8.11
CA SER A 87 -18.54 -14.52 9.18
C SER A 87 -18.69 -15.07 10.61
N LYS A 88 -19.04 -16.35 10.77
CA LYS A 88 -19.21 -17.03 12.07
C LYS A 88 -18.06 -18.02 12.36
N GLY A 89 -17.03 -18.06 11.52
CA GLY A 89 -15.89 -18.98 11.64
C GLY A 89 -16.14 -20.37 11.07
N GLY A 90 -17.32 -20.61 10.49
CA GLY A 90 -17.70 -21.85 9.84
C GLY A 90 -17.18 -21.98 8.40
N ARG A 91 -17.55 -23.07 7.74
CA ARG A 91 -17.21 -23.28 6.32
C ARG A 91 -17.99 -22.30 5.44
N THR A 92 -17.28 -21.55 4.62
CA THR A 92 -17.91 -20.68 3.62
C THR A 92 -18.75 -21.46 2.61
N LYS A 93 -19.81 -20.82 2.10
CA LYS A 93 -20.62 -21.32 0.97
C LYS A 93 -20.22 -20.70 -0.37
N TRP A 94 -19.21 -19.83 -0.38
CA TRP A 94 -18.58 -19.38 -1.62
C TRP A 94 -17.95 -20.59 -2.32
N ILE A 95 -17.92 -20.54 -3.65
CA ILE A 95 -17.51 -21.68 -4.48
C ILE A 95 -16.19 -21.40 -5.18
N MET A 96 -15.51 -22.48 -5.55
CA MET A 96 -14.34 -22.43 -6.41
C MET A 96 -14.76 -22.50 -7.88
N GLY A 97 -14.10 -21.70 -8.72
CA GLY A 97 -14.02 -21.89 -10.16
C GLY A 97 -12.57 -22.17 -10.58
N GLU A 98 -12.27 -22.01 -11.87
CA GLU A 98 -10.91 -22.22 -12.40
C GLU A 98 -9.95 -21.12 -11.93
N GLY A 99 -9.30 -21.36 -10.78
CA GLY A 99 -8.31 -20.47 -10.18
C GLY A 99 -8.89 -19.22 -9.50
N TYR A 100 -10.20 -19.21 -9.24
CA TYR A 100 -10.88 -18.11 -8.53
C TYR A 100 -11.88 -18.64 -7.50
N MET A 101 -12.18 -17.82 -6.50
CA MET A 101 -13.35 -17.99 -5.65
C MET A 101 -14.48 -17.08 -6.13
N GLU A 102 -15.72 -17.49 -5.95
CA GLU A 102 -16.90 -16.75 -6.40
C GLU A 102 -17.94 -16.61 -5.28
N CYS A 103 -18.42 -15.37 -5.13
CA CYS A 103 -19.50 -15.05 -4.21
C CYS A 103 -20.80 -15.74 -4.64
N VAL A 104 -21.45 -16.41 -3.70
CA VAL A 104 -22.78 -17.00 -3.91
C VAL A 104 -23.81 -16.12 -3.23
N LYS A 105 -24.83 -15.67 -3.98
CA LYS A 105 -25.87 -14.80 -3.43
C LYS A 105 -26.53 -15.43 -2.19
N GLY A 106 -26.53 -14.70 -1.07
CA GLY A 106 -27.14 -15.13 0.19
C GLY A 106 -26.25 -16.10 0.99
N SER A 107 -24.98 -16.24 0.62
CA SER A 107 -23.99 -16.99 1.40
C SER A 107 -23.45 -16.21 2.60
N GLY A 108 -23.56 -14.88 2.55
CA GLY A 108 -22.97 -13.98 3.54
C GLY A 108 -21.51 -13.65 3.24
N TYR A 109 -20.97 -12.75 4.05
CA TYR A 109 -19.57 -12.34 3.98
C TYR A 109 -18.65 -13.53 4.26
N ILE A 110 -17.47 -13.50 3.66
CA ILE A 110 -16.37 -14.38 4.03
C ILE A 110 -15.24 -13.58 4.65
N GLN A 111 -14.41 -14.24 5.46
CA GLN A 111 -13.31 -13.60 6.15
C GLN A 111 -12.10 -14.53 6.23
N SER A 112 -10.90 -13.95 6.24
CA SER A 112 -9.67 -14.70 6.44
C SER A 112 -9.62 -15.26 7.86
N ARG A 113 -9.07 -16.47 8.02
CA ARG A 113 -8.82 -17.07 9.34
C ARG A 113 -7.76 -16.31 10.13
N ARG A 114 -6.76 -15.79 9.43
CA ARG A 114 -5.70 -14.96 10.03
C ARG A 114 -6.18 -13.52 10.09
N GLU A 115 -5.80 -12.86 11.16
CA GLU A 115 -6.09 -11.45 11.40
C GLU A 115 -4.84 -10.60 11.16
N PHE A 116 -5.06 -9.38 10.68
CA PHE A 116 -4.04 -8.43 10.26
C PHE A 116 -4.33 -7.05 10.82
N GLY A 117 -3.27 -6.27 11.03
CA GLY A 117 -3.34 -4.85 11.34
C GLY A 117 -2.92 -4.03 10.12
N SER A 118 -1.89 -3.21 10.29
CA SER A 118 -1.29 -2.47 9.18
C SER A 118 -0.65 -3.42 8.17
N CYS A 119 -0.94 -3.22 6.90
CA CYS A 119 -0.53 -4.15 5.86
C CYS A 119 -0.47 -3.53 4.46
N GLN A 120 0.29 -4.21 3.60
CA GLN A 120 0.14 -4.17 2.16
C GLN A 120 -0.73 -5.36 1.75
N LEU A 121 -1.86 -5.10 1.09
CA LEU A 121 -2.82 -6.09 0.60
C LEU A 121 -2.91 -6.01 -0.93
N HIS A 122 -2.84 -7.16 -1.59
CA HIS A 122 -3.19 -7.30 -3.00
C HIS A 122 -4.46 -8.14 -3.14
N VAL A 123 -5.35 -7.71 -4.04
CA VAL A 123 -6.59 -8.42 -4.38
C VAL A 123 -6.84 -8.28 -5.88
N GLU A 124 -7.07 -9.38 -6.59
CA GLU A 124 -7.70 -9.31 -7.91
C GLU A 124 -9.18 -9.67 -7.81
N PHE A 125 -10.02 -8.91 -8.50
CA PHE A 125 -11.46 -9.14 -8.54
C PHE A 125 -12.02 -8.99 -9.96
N ALA A 126 -13.13 -9.66 -10.25
CA ALA A 126 -13.87 -9.50 -11.48
C ALA A 126 -15.36 -9.43 -11.16
N THR A 127 -16.00 -8.34 -11.60
CA THR A 127 -17.45 -8.20 -11.55
C THR A 127 -18.10 -9.19 -12.54
N PRO A 128 -19.39 -9.54 -12.36
CA PRO A 128 -20.06 -10.49 -13.24
C PRO A 128 -19.98 -10.08 -14.71
N SER A 129 -19.70 -11.02 -15.62
CA SER A 129 -19.67 -10.75 -17.06
C SER A 129 -21.06 -10.39 -17.61
N THR A 130 -22.11 -11.00 -17.06
CA THR A 130 -23.49 -10.63 -17.35
C THR A 130 -23.90 -9.43 -16.50
N VAL A 131 -24.04 -8.27 -17.16
CA VAL A 131 -24.49 -7.04 -16.51
C VAL A 131 -25.95 -7.14 -16.07
N LYS A 132 -26.20 -6.92 -14.78
CA LYS A 132 -27.54 -6.80 -14.19
C LYS A 132 -27.57 -5.65 -13.19
N GLY A 133 -28.69 -4.93 -13.14
CA GLY A 133 -28.87 -3.79 -12.25
C GLY A 133 -28.15 -2.52 -12.72
N SER A 134 -28.20 -1.50 -11.87
CA SER A 134 -27.54 -0.20 -12.06
C SER A 134 -27.12 0.36 -10.70
N SER A 135 -26.28 1.39 -10.70
CA SER A 135 -25.76 2.01 -9.47
C SER A 135 -25.16 0.94 -8.54
N GLN A 136 -25.44 1.00 -7.23
CA GLN A 136 -25.05 0.00 -6.22
C GLN A 136 -25.63 -1.41 -6.43
N GLY A 137 -26.59 -1.59 -7.34
CA GLY A 137 -27.19 -2.89 -7.62
C GLY A 137 -26.40 -3.72 -8.65
N ARG A 138 -25.32 -3.18 -9.23
CA ARG A 138 -24.59 -3.78 -10.35
C ARG A 138 -23.19 -4.21 -9.95
N GLY A 139 -22.98 -5.51 -9.76
CA GLY A 139 -21.66 -6.10 -9.48
C GLY A 139 -21.05 -5.62 -8.17
N ASN A 140 -21.89 -5.33 -7.17
CA ASN A 140 -21.49 -4.82 -5.85
C ASN A 140 -20.94 -5.93 -4.95
N SER A 141 -19.85 -5.61 -4.26
CA SER A 141 -19.20 -6.35 -3.18
C SER A 141 -18.26 -5.35 -2.49
N GLY A 142 -17.28 -5.80 -1.70
CA GLY A 142 -16.35 -4.91 -1.01
C GLY A 142 -15.19 -5.68 -0.41
N VAL A 143 -14.05 -5.01 -0.28
CA VAL A 143 -12.86 -5.52 0.43
C VAL A 143 -12.76 -4.77 1.75
N PHE A 144 -12.88 -5.49 2.86
CA PHE A 144 -12.90 -4.91 4.20
C PHE A 144 -11.59 -5.22 4.92
N LEU A 145 -10.84 -4.18 5.27
CA LEU A 145 -9.65 -4.31 6.08
C LEU A 145 -10.04 -4.36 7.56
N MET A 146 -9.46 -5.31 8.28
CA MET A 146 -9.83 -5.67 9.66
C MET A 146 -11.30 -6.09 9.82
N GLY A 147 -12.01 -6.39 8.73
CA GLY A 147 -13.45 -6.64 8.72
C GLY A 147 -14.30 -5.38 8.92
N GLN A 148 -13.69 -4.19 8.94
CA GLN A 148 -14.34 -2.93 9.33
C GLN A 148 -14.35 -1.89 8.21
N TYR A 149 -13.23 -1.75 7.49
CA TYR A 149 -12.97 -0.59 6.62
C TYR A 149 -13.03 -0.99 5.14
N GLU A 150 -14.07 -0.53 4.45
CA GLU A 150 -14.43 -0.93 3.11
C GLU A 150 -13.71 -0.10 2.05
N VAL A 151 -12.97 -0.81 1.19
CA VAL A 151 -12.65 -0.36 -0.16
C VAL A 151 -13.68 -0.98 -1.10
N GLN A 152 -14.50 -0.12 -1.69
CA GLN A 152 -15.71 -0.50 -2.40
C GLN A 152 -15.38 -1.30 -3.68
N VAL A 153 -16.05 -2.44 -3.90
CA VAL A 153 -15.98 -3.19 -5.16
C VAL A 153 -17.30 -3.03 -5.91
N LEU A 154 -17.26 -2.42 -7.08
CA LEU A 154 -18.45 -2.20 -7.88
C LEU A 154 -18.13 -2.29 -9.38
N ASP A 155 -19.09 -2.73 -10.18
CA ASP A 155 -19.01 -2.51 -11.62
C ASP A 155 -19.31 -1.03 -11.92
N SER A 156 -18.27 -0.20 -11.89
CA SER A 156 -18.33 1.22 -12.24
C SER A 156 -17.96 1.51 -13.70
N TYR A 157 -17.90 0.49 -14.57
CA TYR A 157 -17.67 0.67 -16.00
C TYR A 157 -18.98 1.05 -16.71
N ASN A 158 -19.07 2.32 -17.14
CA ASN A 158 -20.29 2.90 -17.71
C ASN A 158 -21.54 2.67 -16.82
N ASN A 159 -21.37 2.85 -15.50
CA ASN A 159 -22.42 2.69 -14.50
C ASN A 159 -22.32 3.82 -13.47
N ARG A 160 -23.20 4.81 -13.56
CA ARG A 160 -23.21 5.95 -12.64
C ARG A 160 -23.82 5.55 -11.29
N THR A 161 -23.18 6.00 -10.21
CA THR A 161 -23.65 5.93 -8.82
C THR A 161 -23.22 7.22 -8.10
N TYR A 162 -23.50 7.35 -6.80
CA TYR A 162 -22.90 8.39 -5.95
C TYR A 162 -21.38 8.17 -5.83
N ALA A 163 -20.61 9.26 -5.91
CA ALA A 163 -19.16 9.22 -6.15
C ALA A 163 -18.37 8.61 -4.98
N ASP A 164 -18.88 8.74 -3.76
CA ASP A 164 -18.35 8.20 -2.52
C ASP A 164 -18.76 6.74 -2.25
N GLY A 165 -19.44 6.09 -3.20
CA GLY A 165 -19.70 4.65 -3.19
C GLY A 165 -19.48 3.99 -4.53
N GLN A 166 -18.74 4.63 -5.45
CA GLN A 166 -18.29 3.97 -6.67
C GLN A 166 -17.10 3.04 -6.38
N CYS A 167 -16.72 2.21 -7.36
CA CYS A 167 -15.57 1.31 -7.26
C CYS A 167 -14.33 2.07 -6.78
N SER A 168 -13.60 1.49 -5.83
CA SER A 168 -12.45 2.06 -5.12
C SER A 168 -12.75 3.18 -4.12
N ALA A 169 -14.00 3.59 -3.90
CA ALA A 169 -14.29 4.53 -2.82
C ALA A 169 -13.91 3.92 -1.46
N LEU A 170 -13.41 4.75 -0.54
CA LEU A 170 -13.50 4.42 0.88
C LEU A 170 -14.95 4.70 1.24
N TYR A 171 -15.75 3.65 1.40
CA TYR A 171 -17.20 3.74 1.23
C TYR A 171 -17.84 4.79 2.15
N GLY A 172 -18.58 5.73 1.55
CA GLY A 172 -19.24 6.85 2.23
C GLY A 172 -18.30 7.90 2.83
N ARG A 173 -16.98 7.80 2.58
CA ARG A 173 -15.94 8.61 3.24
C ARG A 173 -15.03 9.37 2.29
N ALA A 174 -14.54 8.73 1.24
CA ALA A 174 -13.63 9.35 0.29
C ALA A 174 -13.92 8.91 -1.13
N VAL A 175 -14.10 9.90 -2.00
CA VAL A 175 -14.26 9.71 -3.44
C VAL A 175 -12.89 9.34 -4.03
N PRO A 176 -12.80 8.27 -4.86
CA PRO A 176 -11.53 7.93 -5.51
C PRO A 176 -11.14 9.00 -6.52
N LEU A 177 -9.83 9.26 -6.66
CA LEU A 177 -9.27 10.28 -7.56
C LEU A 177 -9.59 10.02 -9.04
N ALA A 178 -9.82 8.75 -9.40
CA ALA A 178 -10.17 8.33 -10.75
C ALA A 178 -11.06 7.08 -10.73
N ASN A 179 -11.87 6.91 -11.77
CA ASN A 179 -12.51 5.64 -12.07
C ASN A 179 -11.65 4.87 -13.08
N SER A 180 -10.94 3.85 -12.59
CA SER A 180 -10.02 3.02 -13.38
C SER A 180 -10.59 1.63 -13.68
N SER A 181 -11.92 1.49 -13.67
CA SER A 181 -12.59 0.21 -13.86
C SER A 181 -12.45 -0.29 -15.30
N ARG A 182 -11.98 -1.54 -15.46
CA ARG A 182 -12.19 -2.36 -16.65
C ARG A 182 -13.63 -2.86 -16.75
N GLY A 183 -14.00 -3.38 -17.91
CA GLY A 183 -15.36 -3.83 -18.20
C GLY A 183 -15.79 -5.10 -17.44
N PRO A 184 -17.10 -5.41 -17.43
CA PRO A 184 -17.66 -6.59 -16.78
C PRO A 184 -16.92 -7.89 -17.15
N GLY A 185 -16.68 -8.76 -16.16
CA GLY A 185 -15.97 -10.03 -16.34
C GLY A 185 -14.45 -9.92 -16.50
N GLN A 186 -13.90 -8.73 -16.72
CA GLN A 186 -12.46 -8.51 -16.77
C GLN A 186 -11.88 -8.39 -15.36
N TRP A 187 -10.68 -8.95 -15.18
CA TRP A 187 -9.97 -8.86 -13.90
C TRP A 187 -9.44 -7.45 -13.66
N GLN A 188 -9.74 -6.94 -12.48
CA GLN A 188 -9.24 -5.72 -11.86
C GLN A 188 -8.20 -6.10 -10.81
N SER A 189 -7.31 -5.18 -10.44
CA SER A 189 -6.44 -5.33 -9.27
C SER A 189 -6.56 -4.16 -8.32
N TYR A 190 -6.54 -4.47 -7.03
CA TYR A 190 -6.23 -3.55 -5.96
C TYR A 190 -4.87 -3.87 -5.34
N ASP A 191 -4.07 -2.82 -5.20
CA ASP A 191 -2.91 -2.79 -4.32
C ASP A 191 -3.20 -1.74 -3.25
N ILE A 192 -3.31 -2.18 -2.00
CA ILE A 192 -3.75 -1.36 -0.87
C ILE A 192 -2.61 -1.32 0.14
N ILE A 193 -2.21 -0.12 0.55
CA ILE A 193 -1.39 0.11 1.73
C ILE A 193 -2.30 0.70 2.79
N PHE A 194 -2.40 0.01 3.92
CA PHE A 194 -3.26 0.36 5.02
C PHE A 194 -2.46 0.46 6.30
N HIS A 195 -2.59 1.58 6.99
CA HIS A 195 -2.18 1.71 8.37
C HIS A 195 -3.43 1.77 9.25
N ARG A 196 -3.52 0.84 10.20
CA ARG A 196 -4.71 0.69 11.03
C ARG A 196 -4.91 1.88 11.96
N PRO A 197 -6.14 2.14 12.41
CA PRO A 197 -6.36 3.05 13.51
C PRO A 197 -5.91 2.42 14.83
N THR A 198 -5.53 3.24 15.79
CA THR A 198 -5.28 2.81 17.18
C THR A 198 -6.21 3.54 18.13
N PHE A 199 -6.48 2.93 19.27
CA PHE A 199 -7.46 3.42 20.25
C PHE A 199 -6.84 3.58 21.63
N LYS A 200 -7.29 4.59 22.37
CA LYS A 200 -6.99 4.78 23.80
C LYS A 200 -8.32 4.83 24.56
N GLY A 201 -8.74 3.69 25.09
CA GLY A 201 -10.12 3.50 25.56
C GLY A 201 -11.09 3.69 24.40
N ASP A 202 -12.16 4.47 24.62
CA ASP A 202 -13.20 4.67 23.61
C ASP A 202 -12.86 5.73 22.54
N LYS A 203 -11.63 6.25 22.53
CA LYS A 203 -11.21 7.32 21.63
C LYS A 203 -10.18 6.84 20.62
N VAL A 204 -10.37 7.23 19.36
CA VAL A 204 -9.35 7.07 18.32
C VAL A 204 -8.11 7.90 18.66
N ALA A 205 -6.97 7.23 18.75
CA ALA A 205 -5.66 7.84 19.02
C ALA A 205 -4.92 8.14 17.71
N LYS A 206 -4.92 7.20 16.75
CA LYS A 206 -4.43 7.36 15.38
C LYS A 206 -5.55 6.95 14.43
N LYS A 207 -5.85 7.76 13.42
CA LYS A 207 -6.84 7.41 12.37
C LYS A 207 -6.20 6.48 11.35
N ALA A 208 -7.02 5.64 10.72
CA ALA A 208 -6.55 4.78 9.65
C ALA A 208 -6.13 5.61 8.43
N THR A 209 -5.12 5.14 7.69
CA THR A 209 -4.73 5.73 6.41
C THR A 209 -4.73 4.69 5.29
N PHE A 210 -5.10 5.15 4.10
CA PHE A 210 -5.22 4.32 2.90
C PHE A 210 -4.47 4.93 1.73
N THR A 211 -3.59 4.15 1.12
CA THR A 211 -3.18 4.33 -0.27
C THR A 211 -3.76 3.18 -1.07
N VAL A 212 -4.47 3.47 -2.15
CA VAL A 212 -5.13 2.45 -2.99
C VAL A 212 -4.76 2.71 -4.43
N LEU A 213 -4.28 1.68 -5.11
CA LEU A 213 -4.13 1.65 -6.54
C LEU A 213 -5.17 0.71 -7.14
N HIS A 214 -5.86 1.16 -8.18
CA HIS A 214 -6.77 0.35 -8.98
C HIS A 214 -6.20 0.18 -10.38
N ASN A 215 -5.87 -1.05 -10.76
CA ASN A 215 -5.21 -1.36 -12.03
C ASN A 215 -3.91 -0.56 -12.27
N GLY A 216 -3.15 -0.31 -11.19
CA GLY A 216 -1.92 0.48 -11.23
C GLY A 216 -2.12 2.00 -11.22
N VAL A 217 -3.36 2.50 -11.22
CA VAL A 217 -3.67 3.93 -11.10
C VAL A 217 -3.92 4.25 -9.63
N VAL A 218 -3.23 5.25 -9.08
CA VAL A 218 -3.49 5.74 -7.72
C VAL A 218 -4.89 6.36 -7.67
N VAL A 219 -5.74 5.80 -6.82
CA VAL A 219 -7.12 6.26 -6.60
C VAL A 219 -7.35 6.80 -5.19
N HIS A 220 -6.47 6.46 -4.24
CA HIS A 220 -6.31 7.15 -2.96
C HIS A 220 -4.82 7.29 -2.67
N ASP A 221 -4.38 8.49 -2.30
CA ASP A 221 -3.00 8.79 -1.92
C ASP A 221 -2.95 9.20 -0.44
N HIS A 222 -2.55 8.25 0.41
CA HIS A 222 -2.43 8.43 1.86
C HIS A 222 -3.63 9.11 2.53
N VAL A 223 -4.85 8.73 2.15
CA VAL A 223 -6.08 9.33 2.66
C VAL A 223 -6.29 8.94 4.11
N VAL A 224 -6.50 9.94 4.97
CA VAL A 224 -6.89 9.74 6.37
C VAL A 224 -8.40 9.49 6.46
N LEU A 225 -8.78 8.28 6.88
CA LEU A 225 -10.17 7.89 7.01
C LEU A 225 -10.81 8.56 8.23
N GLN A 226 -11.96 9.21 8.06
CA GLN A 226 -12.58 10.05 9.09
C GLN A 226 -13.54 9.29 10.05
N GLY A 227 -13.79 8.01 9.82
CA GLY A 227 -14.65 7.16 10.66
C GLY A 227 -14.78 5.75 10.08
N GLY A 228 -15.74 4.96 10.56
CA GLY A 228 -16.13 3.70 9.95
C GLY A 228 -16.75 3.87 8.56
N THR A 229 -16.91 2.75 7.86
CA THR A 229 -17.48 2.67 6.50
C THR A 229 -18.76 1.82 6.45
N ASP A 230 -19.37 1.52 7.60
CA ASP A 230 -20.63 0.76 7.61
C ASP A 230 -21.75 1.55 6.91
N TRP A 231 -22.53 0.88 6.06
CA TRP A 231 -23.81 1.41 5.60
C TRP A 231 -24.81 1.46 6.77
N ARG A 232 -25.24 2.69 7.14
CA ARG A 232 -26.22 2.94 8.21
C ARG A 232 -27.54 3.53 7.68
N GLY A 233 -27.74 3.51 6.37
CA GLY A 233 -28.85 4.16 5.68
C GLY A 233 -28.41 5.37 4.86
N GLY A 234 -29.33 5.92 4.08
CA GLY A 234 -29.05 7.07 3.22
C GLY A 234 -28.60 8.28 4.04
N HIS A 235 -27.47 8.89 3.63
CA HIS A 235 -26.88 10.07 4.26
C HIS A 235 -26.36 9.88 5.69
N ALA A 236 -26.20 8.64 6.15
CA ALA A 236 -25.65 8.32 7.47
C ALA A 236 -24.18 7.89 7.37
N ILE A 237 -23.38 8.36 8.33
CA ILE A 237 -21.98 7.96 8.51
C ILE A 237 -21.81 7.25 9.86
N SER A 238 -20.84 6.35 9.97
CA SER A 238 -20.53 5.60 11.20
C SER A 238 -19.20 6.07 11.82
N ASP A 239 -19.19 6.46 13.09
CA ASP A 239 -17.92 6.82 13.75
C ASP A 239 -16.99 5.60 13.90
N TYR A 240 -15.72 5.87 14.24
CA TYR A 240 -14.82 4.79 14.64
C TYR A 240 -15.37 4.08 15.88
N VAL A 241 -15.41 2.76 15.84
CA VAL A 241 -15.72 1.91 17.00
C VAL A 241 -14.43 1.21 17.41
N PRO A 242 -14.01 1.29 18.69
CA PRO A 242 -12.86 0.54 19.18
C PRO A 242 -13.00 -0.95 18.86
N HIS A 243 -11.92 -1.53 18.39
CA HIS A 243 -11.80 -2.95 18.08
C HIS A 243 -10.39 -3.43 18.43
N GLU A 244 -10.19 -4.74 18.37
CA GLU A 244 -8.88 -5.36 18.60
C GLU A 244 -7.81 -4.85 17.62
N ASP A 245 -6.54 -4.99 18.00
CA ASP A 245 -5.41 -4.46 17.22
C ASP A 245 -5.26 -5.11 15.84
N LYS A 246 -5.81 -6.33 15.67
CA LYS A 246 -5.88 -7.05 14.39
C LYS A 246 -7.31 -7.51 14.13
N GLY A 247 -7.65 -7.62 12.84
CA GLY A 247 -8.92 -8.19 12.39
C GLY A 247 -8.78 -8.87 11.03
N PRO A 248 -9.78 -9.60 10.55
CA PRO A 248 -9.67 -10.34 9.30
C PRO A 248 -9.64 -9.42 8.06
N ILE A 249 -9.23 -9.96 6.91
CA ILE A 249 -9.64 -9.41 5.62
C ILE A 249 -10.98 -10.06 5.25
N SER A 250 -12.00 -9.25 4.99
CA SER A 250 -13.35 -9.74 4.67
C SER A 250 -13.80 -9.32 3.27
N LEU A 251 -14.56 -10.19 2.62
CA LEU A 251 -15.17 -9.93 1.31
C LEU A 251 -16.70 -9.99 1.44
N GLN A 252 -17.38 -9.01 0.85
CA GLN A 252 -18.82 -8.83 1.01
C GLN A 252 -19.64 -9.68 0.04
N ASP A 253 -20.68 -10.33 0.55
CA ASP A 253 -21.79 -10.80 -0.28
C ASP A 253 -22.88 -9.73 -0.33
N HIS A 254 -22.97 -9.03 -1.47
CA HIS A 254 -24.06 -8.11 -1.78
C HIS A 254 -25.03 -8.70 -2.83
N GLY A 255 -25.07 -10.02 -2.94
CA GLY A 255 -25.93 -10.76 -3.85
C GLY A 255 -25.48 -10.78 -5.31
N ASN A 256 -24.26 -10.33 -5.61
CA ASN A 256 -23.66 -10.40 -6.93
C ASN A 256 -22.55 -11.46 -6.95
N PRO A 257 -22.41 -12.27 -8.03
CA PRO A 257 -21.35 -13.26 -8.15
C PRO A 257 -20.02 -12.62 -8.57
N VAL A 258 -19.49 -11.75 -7.72
CA VAL A 258 -18.13 -11.20 -7.88
C VAL A 258 -17.13 -12.33 -7.63
N ARG A 259 -16.10 -12.39 -8.47
CA ARG A 259 -15.03 -13.38 -8.39
C ARG A 259 -13.76 -12.74 -7.87
N TYR A 260 -12.98 -13.51 -7.13
CA TYR A 260 -11.70 -13.07 -6.57
C TYR A 260 -10.59 -14.08 -6.84
N ARG A 261 -9.38 -13.59 -7.07
CA ARG A 261 -8.17 -14.41 -7.19
C ARG A 261 -6.95 -13.66 -6.66
N ASN A 262 -5.83 -14.37 -6.51
CA ASN A 262 -4.54 -13.79 -6.14
C ASN A 262 -4.66 -12.78 -4.99
N ILE A 263 -4.93 -13.29 -3.79
CA ILE A 263 -5.07 -12.48 -2.59
C ILE A 263 -3.89 -12.77 -1.68
N TRP A 264 -3.12 -11.75 -1.34
CA TRP A 264 -1.99 -11.88 -0.41
C TRP A 264 -1.80 -10.63 0.42
N VAL A 265 -1.23 -10.82 1.61
CA VAL A 265 -1.02 -9.76 2.61
C VAL A 265 0.42 -9.79 3.09
N ARG A 266 1.05 -8.63 3.19
CA ARG A 266 2.31 -8.42 3.91
C ARG A 266 2.04 -7.49 5.09
N GLU A 267 2.36 -7.91 6.29
CA GLU A 267 2.22 -7.05 7.47
C GLU A 267 3.27 -5.93 7.42
N LEU A 268 2.86 -4.74 7.82
CA LEU A 268 3.72 -3.56 7.93
C LEU A 268 3.92 -3.21 9.40
N ALA A 269 5.10 -2.66 9.72
CA ALA A 269 5.33 -2.03 11.02
C ALA A 269 4.56 -0.69 11.12
N ASP A 270 4.29 -0.25 12.35
CA ASP A 270 3.48 0.94 12.68
C ASP A 270 4.25 2.13 13.22
#